data_AF-A0A3D1AVE1-F1
#
_entry.id   AF-A0A3D1AVE1-F1
#
_cell.length_a   1.000
_cell.length_b   1.000
_cell.length_c   1.000
_cell.angle_alpha   90.00
_cell.angle_beta   90.00
_cell.angle_gamma   90.00
#
_symmetry.space_group_name_H-M   'P 1'
#
loop_
_entity.id
_entity.type
_entity.pdbx_description
1 polymer ?
#
loop_
_entity_poly.entity_id
_entity_poly.type
_entity_poly.pdbx_seq_one_letter_code
_entity_poly.pdbx_strand_id
1 'polypeptide(L)'
;MPRRISCVSKSACVLCGLAGIMASQNVEQNPVALLGNDAQQRQIWAGEWLHSEDPSKVAWGAWLVRLDRQTALIPLLLDKVNRYRVVEDWDLAASRDRHDAMLQVLDALIELKAAVPPEDALKLYREFSTQSVILLVRSTEDARAELLTILDQARTNWTWLAAGNALLKTVPHGFCARLLAKFTTHLTVRVEDPGRGSGSGGGGSECGFSAGAGKSNWPHVGLYRLTQFPERIPWLAATFLVAGPTPVFYLRSESGNYDNPSDLRGACDDGNRDVYRAQYLAKLLNTNLEAYPEERIEWHDAAGYIRSLRAAINRQIQAFQTAAASLQALNHLTSEEASSFDPLLEVVIMDNRQDRSIPLPTLTALPERVKIGPDFREPVL
;
A
#
# COMPACT_ATOMS: atom_id res chain seq x y z
N MET A 1 -54.62 7.36 -52.87
CA MET A 1 -54.89 8.66 -53.51
C MET A 1 -53.57 9.32 -53.87
N PRO A 2 -53.23 9.43 -55.16
CA PRO A 2 -52.05 10.15 -55.64
C PRO A 2 -52.45 11.58 -56.05
N ARG A 3 -51.60 12.57 -55.80
CA ARG A 3 -51.63 13.83 -56.55
C ARG A 3 -50.21 14.20 -57.00
N ARG A 4 -50.19 14.68 -58.23
CA ARG A 4 -49.09 14.82 -59.17
C ARG A 4 -49.16 16.27 -59.68
N ILE A 5 -48.02 16.80 -60.14
CA ILE A 5 -47.86 17.95 -61.09
C ILE A 5 -47.96 19.32 -60.39
N SER A 6 -47.07 20.32 -60.58
CA SER A 6 -46.46 20.84 -61.83
C SER A 6 -45.21 21.70 -61.59
N CYS A 7 -44.26 21.62 -62.54
CA CYS A 7 -43.21 22.60 -62.88
C CYS A 7 -43.78 23.86 -63.56
N VAL A 8 -43.10 25.03 -63.43
CA VAL A 8 -42.77 26.09 -64.44
C VAL A 8 -41.73 27.01 -63.76
N SER A 9 -40.43 27.06 -64.08
CA SER A 9 -39.70 27.60 -65.26
C SER A 9 -39.35 29.11 -65.23
N LYS A 10 -38.03 29.37 -65.24
CA LYS A 10 -37.25 30.46 -65.88
C LYS A 10 -37.34 31.90 -65.33
N SER A 11 -36.20 32.47 -64.92
CA SER A 11 -35.33 33.29 -65.80
C SER A 11 -34.14 33.90 -65.04
N ALA A 12 -33.05 34.08 -65.80
CA ALA A 12 -31.72 34.52 -65.40
C ALA A 12 -31.52 36.04 -65.51
N CYS A 13 -30.54 36.57 -64.76
CA CYS A 13 -29.52 37.58 -65.15
C CYS A 13 -28.72 37.98 -63.88
N VAL A 14 -27.48 37.54 -63.73
CA VAL A 14 -26.23 38.27 -64.07
C VAL A 14 -26.09 39.59 -63.32
N LEU A 15 -25.23 39.60 -62.30
CA LEU A 15 -24.40 40.76 -61.96
C LEU A 15 -23.07 40.29 -61.35
N CYS A 16 -22.01 40.71 -62.03
CA CYS A 16 -20.61 40.47 -61.75
C CYS A 16 -20.15 41.08 -60.42
N GLY A 17 -19.25 40.37 -59.75
CA GLY A 17 -17.93 40.90 -59.44
C GLY A 17 -17.80 41.87 -58.27
N LEU A 18 -17.56 41.31 -57.08
CA LEU A 18 -16.47 41.74 -56.21
C LEU A 18 -15.95 40.48 -55.49
N ALA A 19 -14.99 39.82 -56.14
CA ALA A 19 -14.15 38.83 -55.48
C ALA A 19 -13.28 39.59 -54.47
N GLY A 20 -13.79 39.77 -53.25
CA GLY A 20 -12.94 40.01 -52.10
C GLY A 20 -12.09 38.76 -51.93
N ILE A 21 -10.83 38.86 -52.36
CA ILE A 21 -9.78 37.92 -51.99
C ILE A 21 -9.74 37.97 -50.45
N MET A 22 -10.49 37.07 -49.80
CA MET A 22 -10.14 36.62 -48.47
C MET A 22 -8.79 35.95 -48.70
N ALA A 23 -7.73 36.74 -48.53
CA ALA A 23 -6.42 36.22 -48.29
C ALA A 23 -6.60 35.37 -47.03
N SER A 24 -6.85 34.07 -47.24
CA SER A 24 -6.47 33.03 -46.32
C SER A 24 -4.99 33.28 -46.07
N GLN A 25 -4.74 34.07 -45.04
CA GLN A 25 -3.45 34.13 -44.40
C GLN A 25 -3.22 32.71 -43.89
N ASN A 26 -2.69 31.86 -44.77
CA ASN A 26 -1.79 30.78 -44.40
C ASN A 26 -0.59 31.48 -43.76
N VAL A 27 -0.80 32.04 -42.56
CA VAL A 27 0.26 32.14 -41.59
C VAL A 27 0.64 30.70 -41.41
N GLU A 28 1.80 30.33 -41.95
CA GLU A 28 2.48 29.10 -41.62
C GLU A 28 2.65 29.12 -40.09
N GLN A 29 1.65 28.58 -39.40
CA GLN A 29 1.55 28.70 -37.95
C GLN A 29 2.72 27.91 -37.39
N ASN A 30 3.72 28.64 -36.89
CA ASN A 30 4.90 28.06 -36.28
C ASN A 30 4.44 26.98 -35.28
N PRO A 31 4.78 25.69 -35.50
CA PRO A 31 4.33 24.59 -34.65
C PRO A 31 4.63 24.81 -33.16
N VAL A 32 5.73 25.50 -32.85
CA VAL A 32 6.09 25.86 -31.47
C VAL A 32 5.09 26.85 -30.86
N ALA A 33 4.66 27.86 -31.63
CA ALA A 33 3.67 28.83 -31.16
C ALA A 33 2.29 28.19 -30.99
N LEU A 34 1.91 27.24 -31.86
CA LEU A 34 0.68 26.48 -31.70
C LEU A 34 0.68 25.62 -30.44
N LEU A 35 1.75 24.86 -30.22
CA LEU A 35 1.91 24.04 -29.01
C LEU A 35 1.95 24.90 -27.74
N GLY A 36 2.56 26.09 -27.81
CA GLY A 36 2.57 27.05 -26.70
C GLY A 36 1.18 27.60 -26.37
N ASN A 37 0.42 28.03 -27.39
CA ASN A 37 -0.95 28.54 -27.20
C ASN A 37 -1.89 27.45 -26.66
N ASP A 38 -1.73 26.22 -27.16
CA ASP A 38 -2.49 25.05 -26.72
C ASP A 38 -2.18 24.71 -25.25
N ALA A 39 -0.90 24.69 -24.85
CA ALA A 39 -0.51 24.51 -23.45
C ALA A 39 -1.06 25.61 -22.52
N GLN A 40 -1.02 26.88 -22.96
CA GLN A 40 -1.58 28.00 -22.19
C GLN A 40 -3.10 27.85 -22.03
N GLN A 41 -3.79 27.46 -23.11
CA GLN A 41 -5.24 27.25 -23.06
C GLN A 41 -5.61 26.08 -22.14
N ARG A 42 -4.86 24.98 -22.17
CA ARG A 42 -5.05 23.85 -21.24
C ARG A 42 -4.81 24.25 -19.79
N GLN A 43 -3.84 25.11 -19.51
CA GLN A 43 -3.62 25.64 -18.17
C GLN A 43 -4.82 26.46 -17.66
N ILE A 44 -5.42 27.29 -18.52
CA ILE A 44 -6.64 28.05 -18.18
C ILE A 44 -7.79 27.08 -17.87
N TRP A 45 -8.04 26.10 -18.75
CA TRP A 45 -9.08 25.09 -18.52
C TRP A 45 -8.85 24.28 -17.25
N ALA A 46 -7.62 23.83 -17.00
CA ALA A 46 -7.28 23.07 -15.80
C ALA A 46 -7.58 23.88 -14.53
N GLY A 47 -7.21 25.16 -14.51
CA GLY A 47 -7.55 26.07 -13.42
C GLY A 47 -9.06 26.22 -13.22
N GLU A 48 -9.80 26.56 -14.28
CA GLU A 48 -11.26 26.74 -14.22
C GLU A 48 -11.98 25.46 -13.77
N TRP A 49 -11.59 24.31 -14.31
CA TRP A 49 -12.20 23.02 -14.01
C TRP A 49 -11.89 22.54 -12.59
N LEU A 50 -10.70 22.83 -12.07
CA LEU A 50 -10.39 22.59 -10.66
C LEU A 50 -11.23 23.48 -9.72
N HIS A 51 -11.67 24.68 -10.13
CA HIS A 51 -12.60 25.47 -9.30
C HIS A 51 -14.05 24.95 -9.34
N SER A 52 -14.38 24.07 -10.28
CA SER A 52 -15.72 23.49 -10.40
C SER A 52 -16.08 22.59 -9.22
N GLU A 53 -17.38 22.49 -8.93
CA GLU A 53 -17.96 21.49 -8.01
C GLU A 53 -18.39 20.20 -8.75
N ASP A 54 -18.41 20.22 -10.09
CA ASP A 54 -18.63 19.03 -10.93
C ASP A 54 -17.40 18.09 -10.86
N PRO A 55 -17.54 16.86 -10.33
CA PRO A 55 -16.43 15.92 -10.19
C PRO A 55 -15.77 15.54 -11.52
N SER A 56 -16.52 15.47 -12.62
CA SER A 56 -15.96 15.12 -13.93
C SER A 56 -15.02 16.23 -14.43
N LYS A 57 -15.39 17.50 -14.25
CA LYS A 57 -14.51 18.63 -14.55
C LYS A 57 -13.28 18.61 -13.66
N VAL A 58 -13.43 18.38 -12.35
CA VAL A 58 -12.28 18.27 -11.43
C VAL A 58 -11.31 17.17 -11.89
N ALA A 59 -11.82 16.00 -12.28
CA ALA A 59 -11.02 14.89 -12.80
C ALA A 59 -10.23 15.28 -14.06
N TRP A 60 -10.87 15.93 -15.04
CA TRP A 60 -10.21 16.43 -16.24
C TRP A 60 -9.19 17.54 -15.94
N GLY A 61 -9.50 18.44 -15.01
CA GLY A 61 -8.58 19.48 -14.57
C GLY A 61 -7.32 18.88 -13.95
N ALA A 62 -7.46 17.95 -13.00
CA ALA A 62 -6.33 17.26 -12.38
C ALA A 62 -5.50 16.46 -13.38
N TRP A 63 -6.16 15.77 -14.33
CA TRP A 63 -5.47 15.05 -15.41
C TRP A 63 -4.64 15.98 -16.29
N LEU A 64 -5.16 17.16 -16.66
CA LEU A 64 -4.41 18.18 -17.41
C LEU A 64 -3.20 18.71 -16.61
N VAL A 65 -3.39 18.97 -15.31
CA VAL A 65 -2.31 19.39 -14.42
C VAL A 65 -1.18 18.37 -14.38
N ARG A 66 -1.51 17.07 -14.30
CA ARG A 66 -0.54 15.97 -14.39
C ARG A 66 0.14 15.91 -15.76
N LEU A 67 -0.64 15.91 -16.83
CA LEU A 67 -0.17 15.73 -18.21
C LEU A 67 0.86 16.80 -18.58
N ASP A 68 0.52 18.06 -18.34
CA ASP A 68 1.35 19.23 -18.70
C ASP A 68 2.33 19.62 -17.58
N ARG A 69 2.38 18.85 -16.50
CA ARG A 69 3.22 19.08 -15.31
C ARG A 69 3.08 20.49 -14.70
N GLN A 70 1.85 20.98 -14.56
CA GLN A 70 1.55 22.36 -14.17
C GLN A 70 1.68 22.57 -12.65
N THR A 71 2.91 22.71 -12.15
CA THR A 71 3.20 22.87 -10.71
C THR A 71 2.54 24.10 -10.07
N ALA A 72 2.28 25.15 -10.86
CA ALA A 72 1.59 26.36 -10.39
C ALA A 72 0.16 26.10 -9.89
N LEU A 73 -0.47 24.99 -10.29
CA LEU A 73 -1.83 24.61 -9.88
C LEU A 73 -1.87 23.61 -8.72
N ILE A 74 -0.72 23.21 -8.16
CA ILE A 74 -0.65 22.37 -6.95
C ILE A 74 -1.52 22.92 -5.80
N PRO A 75 -1.55 24.25 -5.49
CA PRO A 75 -2.40 24.77 -4.43
C PRO A 75 -3.89 24.45 -4.61
N LEU A 76 -4.40 24.41 -5.85
CA LEU A 76 -5.79 24.05 -6.13
C LEU A 76 -6.05 22.56 -5.91
N LEU A 77 -5.09 21.69 -6.25
CA LEU A 77 -5.18 20.25 -5.97
C LEU A 77 -5.19 19.99 -4.45
N LEU A 78 -4.32 20.68 -3.70
CA LEU A 78 -4.28 20.59 -2.23
C LEU A 78 -5.58 21.07 -1.59
N ASP A 79 -6.15 22.16 -2.10
CA ASP A 79 -7.46 22.64 -1.65
C ASP A 79 -8.58 21.61 -1.90
N LYS A 80 -8.54 20.85 -3.01
CA LYS A 80 -9.47 19.72 -3.21
C LYS A 80 -9.26 18.60 -2.19
N VAL A 81 -8.01 18.26 -1.87
CA VAL A 81 -7.70 17.27 -0.81
C VAL A 81 -8.21 17.75 0.56
N ASN A 82 -8.00 19.02 0.89
CA ASN A 82 -8.41 19.58 2.17
C ASN A 82 -9.94 19.53 2.35
N ARG A 83 -10.68 19.92 1.31
CA ARG A 83 -12.14 19.95 1.28
C ARG A 83 -12.79 18.56 1.16
N TYR A 84 -12.04 17.54 0.75
CA TYR A 84 -12.58 16.19 0.62
C TYR A 84 -13.01 15.60 1.96
N ARG A 85 -14.17 14.94 1.94
CA ARG A 85 -14.72 14.19 3.07
C ARG A 85 -14.81 12.73 2.68
N VAL A 86 -14.18 11.89 3.48
CA VAL A 86 -14.25 10.43 3.36
C VAL A 86 -15.70 10.01 3.48
N VAL A 87 -16.16 9.27 2.48
CA VAL A 87 -17.49 8.74 2.33
C VAL A 87 -17.63 7.51 3.24
N GLU A 88 -18.55 7.58 4.19
CA GLU A 88 -18.90 6.44 5.04
C GLU A 88 -19.96 5.53 4.39
N ASP A 89 -20.75 6.10 3.48
CA ASP A 89 -21.88 5.45 2.81
C ASP A 89 -21.83 5.65 1.29
N TRP A 90 -21.70 4.54 0.55
CA TRP A 90 -21.49 4.49 -0.89
C TRP A 90 -22.79 4.47 -1.70
N ASP A 91 -23.96 4.60 -1.07
CA ASP A 91 -25.26 4.39 -1.72
C ASP A 91 -25.64 5.44 -2.78
N LEU A 92 -24.82 6.48 -2.99
CA LEU A 92 -25.08 7.55 -3.94
C LEU A 92 -24.04 7.59 -5.07
N ALA A 93 -24.51 7.58 -6.33
CA ALA A 93 -23.66 7.75 -7.51
C ALA A 93 -22.76 9.01 -7.44
N ALA A 94 -23.27 10.10 -6.87
CA ALA A 94 -22.50 11.33 -6.67
C ALA A 94 -21.31 11.15 -5.71
N SER A 95 -21.41 10.24 -4.74
CA SER A 95 -20.29 9.89 -3.86
C SER A 95 -19.19 9.16 -4.63
N ARG A 96 -19.58 8.25 -5.54
CA ARG A 96 -18.62 7.57 -6.42
C ARG A 96 -17.91 8.53 -7.37
N ASP A 97 -18.63 9.46 -7.99
CA ASP A 97 -18.01 10.45 -8.88
C ASP A 97 -16.99 11.34 -8.14
N ARG A 98 -17.27 11.75 -6.90
CA ARG A 98 -16.32 12.49 -6.08
C ARG A 98 -15.08 11.67 -5.71
N HIS A 99 -15.25 10.39 -5.39
CA HIS A 99 -14.13 9.48 -5.14
C HIS A 99 -13.24 9.33 -6.39
N ASP A 100 -13.85 9.09 -7.54
CA ASP A 100 -13.15 8.93 -8.82
C ASP A 100 -12.38 10.21 -9.20
N ALA A 101 -12.97 11.38 -8.96
CA ALA A 101 -12.30 12.66 -9.16
C ALA A 101 -11.11 12.85 -8.20
N MET A 102 -11.25 12.41 -6.95
CA MET A 102 -10.16 12.46 -5.96
C MET A 102 -8.99 11.54 -6.35
N LEU A 103 -9.24 10.38 -6.98
CA LEU A 103 -8.14 9.55 -7.52
C LEU A 103 -7.28 10.32 -8.53
N GLN A 104 -7.89 11.13 -9.41
CA GLN A 104 -7.16 11.95 -10.36
C GLN A 104 -6.36 13.07 -9.69
N VAL A 105 -6.93 13.69 -8.66
CA VAL A 105 -6.23 14.70 -7.84
C VAL A 105 -5.00 14.07 -7.19
N LEU A 106 -5.13 12.88 -6.61
CA LEU A 106 -4.03 12.17 -5.95
C LEU A 106 -2.97 11.68 -6.94
N ASP A 107 -3.37 11.17 -8.10
CA ASP A 107 -2.44 10.81 -9.19
C ASP A 107 -1.61 12.03 -9.62
N ALA A 108 -2.26 13.18 -9.83
CA ALA A 108 -1.56 14.42 -10.17
C ALA A 108 -0.57 14.85 -9.06
N LEU A 109 -0.98 14.82 -7.79
CA LEU A 109 -0.11 15.17 -6.67
C LEU A 109 1.10 14.24 -6.54
N ILE A 110 0.92 12.92 -6.73
CA ILE A 110 2.00 11.93 -6.66
C ILE A 110 2.98 12.11 -7.82
N GLU A 111 2.50 12.26 -9.06
CA GLU A 111 3.36 12.42 -10.24
C GLU A 111 4.11 13.77 -10.24
N LEU A 112 3.50 14.82 -9.70
CA LEU A 112 4.14 16.12 -9.50
C LEU A 112 5.07 16.18 -8.30
N LYS A 113 5.10 15.13 -7.46
CA LYS A 113 5.85 15.08 -6.20
C LYS A 113 5.50 16.25 -5.29
N ALA A 114 4.22 16.61 -5.23
CA ALA A 114 3.74 17.69 -4.40
C ALA A 114 3.90 17.35 -2.91
N ALA A 115 4.23 18.37 -2.10
CA ALA A 115 4.20 18.25 -0.64
C ALA A 115 2.74 18.35 -0.17
N VAL A 116 2.21 17.25 0.35
CA VAL A 116 0.88 17.18 0.94
C VAL A 116 1.05 17.16 2.47
N PRO A 117 0.33 18.01 3.22
CA PRO A 117 0.37 17.97 4.68
C PRO A 117 0.08 16.56 5.22
N PRO A 118 0.86 16.04 6.18
CA PRO A 118 0.69 14.67 6.68
C PRO A 118 -0.74 14.37 7.16
N GLU A 119 -1.35 15.29 7.90
CA GLU A 119 -2.72 15.15 8.40
C GLU A 119 -3.76 14.95 7.29
N ASP A 120 -3.60 15.68 6.19
CA ASP A 120 -4.48 15.60 5.02
C ASP A 120 -4.26 14.29 4.26
N ALA A 121 -3.00 13.82 4.16
CA ALA A 121 -2.70 12.52 3.58
C ALA A 121 -3.27 11.37 4.43
N LEU A 122 -3.12 11.42 5.77
CA LEU A 122 -3.67 10.41 6.68
C LEU A 122 -5.20 10.35 6.62
N LYS A 123 -5.88 11.51 6.56
CA LYS A 123 -7.34 11.59 6.44
C LYS A 123 -7.88 10.75 5.29
N LEU A 124 -7.13 10.65 4.19
CA LEU A 124 -7.51 9.90 2.99
C LEU A 124 -7.28 8.39 3.09
N TYR A 125 -6.55 7.91 4.10
CA TYR A 125 -6.06 6.53 4.17
C TYR A 125 -7.15 5.47 4.04
N ARG A 126 -8.32 5.71 4.66
CA ARG A 126 -9.44 4.74 4.67
C ARG A 126 -9.93 4.38 3.25
N GLU A 127 -9.87 5.31 2.31
CA GLU A 127 -10.33 5.12 0.93
C GLU A 127 -9.20 5.01 -0.10
N PHE A 128 -8.09 5.70 0.17
CA PHE A 128 -6.97 5.87 -0.75
C PHE A 128 -5.67 5.41 -0.10
N SER A 129 -5.68 4.21 0.48
CA SER A 129 -4.61 3.73 1.36
C SER A 129 -3.21 3.79 0.73
N THR A 130 -3.07 3.32 -0.50
CA THR A 130 -1.79 3.31 -1.21
C THR A 130 -1.30 4.74 -1.49
N GLN A 131 -2.18 5.59 -2.02
CA GLN A 131 -1.86 6.98 -2.36
C GLN A 131 -1.49 7.77 -1.09
N SER A 132 -2.28 7.63 -0.02
CA SER A 132 -2.03 8.21 1.29
C SER A 132 -0.65 7.83 1.82
N VAL A 133 -0.30 6.54 1.80
CA VAL A 133 1.01 6.05 2.25
C VAL A 133 2.15 6.58 1.36
N ILE A 134 1.98 6.62 0.04
CA ILE A 134 2.98 7.20 -0.87
C ILE A 134 3.25 8.67 -0.51
N LEU A 135 2.19 9.45 -0.27
CA LEU A 135 2.28 10.85 0.09
C LEU A 135 2.94 11.05 1.47
N LEU A 136 2.53 10.28 2.48
CA LEU A 136 3.11 10.33 3.83
C LEU A 136 4.61 9.98 3.85
N VAL A 137 4.99 8.89 3.18
CA VAL A 137 6.38 8.42 3.13
C VAL A 137 7.30 9.39 2.39
N ARG A 138 6.75 10.17 1.46
CA ARG A 138 7.47 11.19 0.69
C ARG A 138 7.38 12.60 1.28
N SER A 139 6.63 12.77 2.37
CA SER A 139 6.46 14.09 2.97
C SER A 139 7.82 14.67 3.36
N THR A 140 7.98 15.97 3.11
CA THR A 140 9.11 16.76 3.59
C THR A 140 8.85 17.31 5.00
N GLU A 141 7.61 17.23 5.47
CA GLU A 141 7.20 17.56 6.83
C GLU A 141 7.31 16.34 7.75
N ASP A 142 7.24 16.55 9.06
CA ASP A 142 7.27 15.46 10.04
C ASP A 142 5.96 14.65 10.01
N ALA A 143 5.98 13.49 9.35
CA ALA A 143 4.85 12.58 9.22
C ALA A 143 4.88 11.41 10.24
N ARG A 144 5.70 11.49 11.29
CA ARG A 144 5.93 10.34 12.21
C ARG A 144 4.66 9.91 12.94
N ALA A 145 3.83 10.84 13.39
CA ALA A 145 2.60 10.52 14.12
C ALA A 145 1.57 9.83 13.22
N GLU A 146 1.46 10.28 11.97
CA GLU A 146 0.56 9.73 10.97
C GLU A 146 1.03 8.35 10.53
N LEU A 147 2.33 8.17 10.30
CA LEU A 147 2.90 6.87 9.95
C LEU A 147 2.75 5.84 11.08
N LEU A 148 2.83 6.26 12.35
CA LEU A 148 2.50 5.39 13.49
C LEU A 148 1.02 4.98 13.47
N THR A 149 0.14 5.91 13.10
CA THR A 149 -1.29 5.64 12.93
C THR A 149 -1.53 4.63 11.79
N ILE A 150 -0.84 4.78 10.65
CA ILE A 150 -0.88 3.80 9.56
C ILE A 150 -0.39 2.43 10.05
N LEU A 151 0.70 2.38 10.81
CA LEU A 151 1.26 1.13 11.34
C LEU A 151 0.24 0.36 12.21
N ASP A 152 -0.61 1.08 12.95
CA ASP A 152 -1.66 0.51 13.78
C ASP A 152 -2.89 0.06 12.99
N GLN A 153 -3.28 0.83 11.96
CA GLN A 153 -4.53 0.64 11.21
C GLN A 153 -4.37 -0.24 9.96
N ALA A 154 -3.15 -0.39 9.45
CA ALA A 154 -2.90 -1.09 8.21
C ALA A 154 -3.44 -2.50 8.25
N ARG A 155 -4.15 -2.86 7.19
CA ARG A 155 -4.74 -4.18 6.99
C ARG A 155 -3.94 -5.00 5.99
N THR A 156 -3.28 -4.36 5.01
CA THR A 156 -2.28 -5.03 4.17
C THR A 156 -0.89 -4.95 4.77
N ASN A 157 -0.05 -5.93 4.46
CA ASN A 157 1.36 -5.98 4.81
C ASN A 157 2.15 -4.90 4.07
N TRP A 158 1.83 -4.56 2.83
CA TRP A 158 2.61 -3.58 2.07
C TRP A 158 2.46 -2.15 2.61
N THR A 159 1.25 -1.75 3.02
CA THR A 159 1.04 -0.44 3.65
C THR A 159 1.73 -0.39 5.02
N TRP A 160 1.59 -1.47 5.80
CA TRP A 160 2.28 -1.64 7.09
C TRP A 160 3.81 -1.56 6.94
N LEU A 161 4.37 -2.25 5.95
CA LEU A 161 5.81 -2.32 5.68
C LEU A 161 6.35 -0.98 5.17
N ALA A 162 5.61 -0.26 4.33
CA ALA A 162 6.00 1.07 3.87
C ALA A 162 6.08 2.06 5.05
N ALA A 163 5.07 2.03 5.94
CA ALA A 163 5.07 2.86 7.14
C ALA A 163 6.21 2.48 8.10
N GLY A 164 6.39 1.19 8.38
CA GLY A 164 7.47 0.69 9.22
C GLY A 164 8.86 1.05 8.68
N ASN A 165 9.08 0.96 7.38
CA ASN A 165 10.34 1.33 6.73
C ASN A 165 10.63 2.82 6.84
N ALA A 166 9.61 3.67 6.74
CA ALA A 166 9.76 5.11 6.94
C ALA A 166 10.08 5.45 8.41
N LEU A 167 9.38 4.82 9.36
CA LEU A 167 9.59 5.00 10.80
C LEU A 167 10.96 4.49 11.25
N LEU A 168 11.48 3.42 10.65
CA LEU A 168 12.79 2.85 10.98
C LEU A 168 13.95 3.85 10.81
N LYS A 169 13.80 4.88 9.95
CA LYS A 169 14.82 5.90 9.72
C LYS A 169 15.00 6.86 10.90
N THR A 170 13.92 7.11 11.64
CA THR A 170 13.89 8.12 12.72
C THR A 170 13.58 7.53 14.09
N VAL A 171 13.05 6.30 14.13
CA VAL A 171 12.72 5.51 15.31
C VAL A 171 12.00 6.35 16.39
N PRO A 172 10.82 6.92 16.08
CA PRO A 172 10.09 7.71 17.07
C PRO A 172 9.65 6.84 18.25
N HIS A 173 9.44 7.49 19.41
CA HIS A 173 8.81 6.85 20.56
C HIS A 173 7.48 6.19 20.17
N GLY A 174 7.18 5.03 20.75
CA GLY A 174 6.03 4.22 20.38
C GLY A 174 6.22 3.31 19.17
N PHE A 175 7.25 3.49 18.33
CA PHE A 175 7.48 2.59 17.19
C PHE A 175 7.90 1.19 17.66
N CYS A 176 8.96 1.10 18.47
CA CYS A 176 9.46 -0.19 18.97
C CYS A 176 8.43 -0.88 19.87
N ALA A 177 7.66 -0.12 20.65
CA ALA A 177 6.59 -0.67 21.48
C ALA A 177 5.52 -1.36 20.62
N ARG A 178 5.12 -0.76 19.48
CA ARG A 178 4.18 -1.37 18.52
C ARG A 178 4.75 -2.60 17.84
N LEU A 179 6.04 -2.59 17.49
CA LEU A 179 6.71 -3.77 16.94
C LEU A 179 6.61 -4.92 17.92
N LEU A 180 7.02 -4.70 19.18
CA LEU A 180 7.01 -5.74 20.21
C LEU A 180 5.60 -6.18 20.58
N ALA A 181 4.68 -5.26 20.88
CA ALA A 181 3.35 -5.57 21.43
C ALA A 181 2.52 -6.53 20.57
N LYS A 182 2.71 -6.49 19.24
CA LYS A 182 2.05 -7.37 18.28
C LYS A 182 2.97 -8.44 17.69
N PHE A 183 4.21 -8.58 18.19
CA PHE A 183 5.12 -9.61 17.71
C PHE A 183 4.81 -10.95 18.36
N THR A 184 4.52 -11.94 17.51
CA THR A 184 4.35 -13.34 17.93
C THR A 184 5.50 -14.17 17.38
N THR A 185 6.12 -14.98 18.24
CA THR A 185 7.06 -16.00 17.78
C THR A 185 6.35 -17.33 17.64
N HIS A 186 6.60 -17.97 16.50
CA HIS A 186 5.98 -19.19 16.01
C HIS A 186 7.03 -20.31 16.03
N LEU A 187 7.24 -20.89 17.20
CA LEU A 187 8.23 -21.94 17.40
C LEU A 187 7.72 -23.27 16.84
N THR A 188 8.40 -23.79 15.81
CA THR A 188 8.17 -25.16 15.33
C THR A 188 9.12 -26.11 16.03
N VAL A 189 8.58 -27.10 16.75
CA VAL A 189 9.37 -28.16 17.39
C VAL A 189 9.19 -29.44 16.60
N ARG A 190 10.24 -29.89 15.92
CA ARG A 190 10.27 -31.19 15.26
C ARG A 190 10.83 -32.22 16.22
N VAL A 191 10.03 -33.25 16.53
CA VAL A 191 10.48 -34.40 17.32
C VAL A 191 10.83 -35.52 16.36
N GLU A 192 12.10 -35.92 16.33
CA GLU A 192 12.63 -36.85 15.34
C GLU A 192 13.37 -38.01 16.00
N ASP A 193 13.44 -39.15 15.30
CA ASP A 193 14.34 -40.23 15.67
C ASP A 193 15.80 -39.83 15.38
N PRO A 194 16.79 -40.34 16.14
CA PRO A 194 18.20 -40.00 15.94
C PRO A 194 18.67 -40.25 14.50
N GLY A 195 19.41 -39.28 13.94
CA GLY A 195 20.10 -39.43 12.65
C GLY A 195 19.25 -39.18 11.38
N ARG A 196 18.08 -38.55 11.49
CA ARG A 196 17.25 -38.17 10.32
C ARG A 196 17.21 -36.67 10.07
N GLY A 197 16.86 -36.29 8.82
CA GLY A 197 16.52 -34.92 8.44
C GLY A 197 15.39 -34.95 7.41
N SER A 198 14.54 -33.92 7.41
CA SER A 198 13.47 -33.72 6.42
C SER A 198 13.66 -32.38 5.70
N GLY A 199 13.23 -32.32 4.43
CA GLY A 199 13.14 -31.09 3.65
C GLY A 199 11.68 -30.72 3.41
N SER A 200 11.37 -29.43 3.42
CA SER A 200 10.05 -28.88 3.08
C SER A 200 10.17 -27.94 1.88
N GLY A 201 9.19 -27.96 0.98
CA GLY A 201 9.08 -27.07 -0.17
C GLY A 201 7.78 -26.27 -0.11
N GLY A 202 7.87 -24.96 -0.34
CA GLY A 202 6.72 -24.06 -0.40
C GLY A 202 6.31 -23.77 -1.85
N GLY A 203 5.00 -23.77 -2.11
CA GLY A 203 4.42 -23.28 -3.36
C GLY A 203 4.05 -21.79 -3.24
N GLY A 204 4.21 -21.04 -4.33
CA GLY A 204 3.75 -19.66 -4.44
C GLY A 204 2.50 -19.55 -5.31
N SER A 205 1.65 -18.56 -5.02
CA SER A 205 0.55 -18.14 -5.90
C SER A 205 0.88 -16.80 -6.56
N GLU A 206 0.41 -16.61 -7.80
CA GLU A 206 0.55 -15.35 -8.53
C GLU A 206 -0.67 -14.44 -8.35
N CYS A 207 -0.44 -13.14 -8.54
CA CYS A 207 -1.44 -12.10 -8.32
C CYS A 207 -1.61 -11.19 -9.52
N GLY A 208 -2.86 -11.03 -9.97
CA GLY A 208 -3.23 -10.21 -11.11
C GLY A 208 -3.85 -8.86 -10.76
N PHE A 209 -4.00 -8.01 -11.78
CA PHE A 209 -4.84 -6.81 -11.76
C PHE A 209 -6.19 -7.14 -12.40
N SER A 210 -7.29 -6.73 -11.77
CA SER A 210 -8.62 -6.79 -12.37
C SER A 210 -8.76 -5.69 -13.42
N ALA A 211 -9.03 -6.04 -14.67
CA ALA A 211 -9.39 -5.07 -15.71
C ALA A 211 -10.92 -4.85 -15.68
N GLY A 212 -11.37 -3.89 -14.87
CA GLY A 212 -12.76 -3.41 -14.91
C GLY A 212 -13.03 -2.55 -16.14
N ALA A 213 -14.30 -2.35 -16.48
CA ALA A 213 -14.70 -1.51 -17.60
C ALA A 213 -14.32 -0.04 -17.35
N GLY A 214 -13.89 0.66 -18.40
CA GLY A 214 -13.60 2.08 -18.31
C GLY A 214 -14.85 2.94 -18.13
N LYS A 215 -14.71 4.07 -17.44
CA LYS A 215 -15.78 5.06 -17.27
C LYS A 215 -15.84 6.00 -18.48
N SER A 216 -16.98 6.03 -19.17
CA SER A 216 -17.16 6.85 -20.38
C SER A 216 -17.08 8.35 -20.06
N ASN A 217 -16.40 9.13 -20.92
CA ASN A 217 -16.19 10.59 -20.80
C ASN A 217 -15.36 11.05 -19.59
N TRP A 218 -14.65 10.15 -18.94
CA TRP A 218 -13.69 10.46 -17.88
C TRP A 218 -12.26 10.25 -18.38
N PRO A 219 -11.28 10.99 -17.86
CA PRO A 219 -9.88 10.78 -18.23
C PRO A 219 -9.39 9.41 -17.77
N HIS A 220 -8.26 8.93 -18.29
CA HIS A 220 -7.58 7.78 -17.67
C HIS A 220 -6.91 8.22 -16.37
N VAL A 221 -6.92 7.35 -15.37
CA VAL A 221 -6.37 7.61 -14.03
C VAL A 221 -5.18 6.68 -13.76
N GLY A 222 -4.16 7.19 -13.06
CA GLY A 222 -3.13 6.36 -12.47
C GLY A 222 -3.63 5.65 -11.22
N LEU A 223 -3.74 4.33 -11.28
CA LEU A 223 -3.96 3.50 -10.11
C LEU A 223 -2.62 3.01 -9.56
N TYR A 224 -2.48 3.09 -8.25
CA TYR A 224 -1.24 2.74 -7.55
C TYR A 224 -1.41 1.44 -6.76
N ARG A 225 -0.33 0.65 -6.72
CA ARG A 225 -0.23 -0.53 -5.86
C ARG A 225 1.17 -0.57 -5.23
N LEU A 226 1.24 -0.79 -3.92
CA LEU A 226 2.52 -1.07 -3.25
C LEU A 226 2.97 -2.49 -3.56
N THR A 227 4.28 -2.74 -3.57
CA THR A 227 4.84 -4.09 -3.70
C THR A 227 6.24 -4.15 -3.12
N GLN A 228 6.63 -5.31 -2.61
CA GLN A 228 8.02 -5.63 -2.28
C GLN A 228 8.69 -6.51 -3.34
N PHE A 229 7.93 -6.96 -4.34
CA PHE A 229 8.34 -7.88 -5.40
C PHE A 229 8.07 -7.24 -6.77
N PRO A 230 8.79 -6.17 -7.15
CA PRO A 230 8.57 -5.50 -8.43
C PRO A 230 8.75 -6.45 -9.63
N GLU A 231 9.57 -7.49 -9.50
CA GLU A 231 9.84 -8.50 -10.53
C GLU A 231 8.65 -9.40 -10.88
N ARG A 232 7.63 -9.47 -10.00
CA ARG A 232 6.41 -10.26 -10.29
C ARG A 232 5.53 -9.65 -11.37
N ILE A 233 5.70 -8.35 -11.65
CA ILE A 233 4.92 -7.62 -12.65
C ILE A 233 5.88 -6.86 -13.57
N PRO A 234 6.71 -7.60 -14.35
CA PRO A 234 7.84 -7.02 -15.08
C PRO A 234 7.44 -6.05 -16.19
N TRP A 235 6.17 -6.04 -16.61
CA TRP A 235 5.64 -5.13 -17.62
C TRP A 235 5.21 -3.76 -17.05
N LEU A 236 5.19 -3.58 -15.72
CA LEU A 236 4.93 -2.28 -15.09
C LEU A 236 6.22 -1.72 -14.48
N ALA A 237 6.46 -0.43 -14.69
CA ALA A 237 7.59 0.26 -14.07
C ALA A 237 7.37 0.37 -12.56
N ALA A 238 8.25 -0.27 -11.79
CA ALA A 238 8.30 -0.12 -10.35
C ALA A 238 9.09 1.13 -9.97
N THR A 239 8.48 1.98 -9.14
CA THR A 239 9.15 3.13 -8.55
C THR A 239 9.50 2.82 -7.11
N PHE A 240 10.77 2.99 -6.76
CA PHE A 240 11.23 2.87 -5.38
C PHE A 240 10.51 3.88 -4.48
N LEU A 241 9.93 3.39 -3.38
CA LEU A 241 9.25 4.23 -2.39
C LEU A 241 10.11 4.44 -1.16
N VAL A 242 10.50 3.35 -0.48
CA VAL A 242 11.21 3.44 0.80
C VAL A 242 12.11 2.23 1.07
N ALA A 243 13.30 2.53 1.59
CA ALA A 243 14.28 1.53 2.01
C ALA A 243 13.91 0.92 3.36
N GLY A 244 14.28 -0.34 3.56
CA GLY A 244 14.22 -1.07 4.82
C GLY A 244 14.82 -2.46 4.64
N PRO A 245 14.79 -3.33 5.66
CA PRO A 245 15.19 -4.73 5.53
C PRO A 245 14.48 -5.43 4.37
N THR A 246 13.20 -5.12 4.18
CA THR A 246 12.45 -5.46 2.96
C THR A 246 12.00 -4.16 2.29
N PRO A 247 12.61 -3.74 1.16
CA PRO A 247 12.28 -2.47 0.51
C PRO A 247 10.87 -2.50 -0.09
N VAL A 248 10.24 -1.32 -0.16
CA VAL A 248 8.91 -1.16 -0.78
C VAL A 248 9.00 -0.26 -2.01
N PHE A 249 8.28 -0.67 -3.04
CA PHE A 249 8.07 0.01 -4.31
C PHE A 249 6.59 0.30 -4.47
N TYR A 250 6.25 1.15 -5.43
CA TYR A 250 4.90 1.19 -5.99
C TYR A 250 4.94 1.00 -7.51
N LEU A 251 3.86 0.42 -8.02
CA LEU A 251 3.54 0.30 -9.42
C LEU A 251 2.44 1.30 -9.73
N ARG A 252 2.54 1.98 -10.88
CA ARG A 252 1.46 2.81 -11.42
C ARG A 252 0.95 2.15 -12.70
N SER A 253 -0.36 1.99 -12.82
CA SER A 253 -1.03 1.55 -14.03
C SER A 253 -2.05 2.59 -14.47
N GLU A 254 -2.00 3.01 -15.73
CA GLU A 254 -2.98 3.95 -16.27
C GLU A 254 -4.19 3.18 -16.80
N SER A 255 -5.37 3.51 -16.30
CA SER A 255 -6.60 2.78 -16.59
C SER A 255 -7.77 3.74 -16.78
N GLY A 256 -8.73 3.36 -17.63
CA GLY A 256 -10.05 4.00 -17.64
C GLY A 256 -10.95 3.53 -16.49
N ASN A 257 -10.54 2.48 -15.77
CA ASN A 257 -11.21 2.00 -14.57
C ASN A 257 -10.74 2.79 -13.35
N TYR A 258 -11.69 3.11 -12.47
CA TYR A 258 -11.50 3.85 -11.23
C TYR A 258 -11.61 2.97 -9.97
N ASP A 259 -11.62 1.64 -10.12
CA ASP A 259 -11.58 0.73 -8.98
C ASP A 259 -10.24 0.79 -8.26
N ASN A 260 -10.17 1.64 -7.25
CA ASN A 260 -9.01 1.73 -6.38
C ASN A 260 -8.87 0.46 -5.54
N PRO A 261 -7.70 -0.21 -5.53
CA PRO A 261 -7.48 -1.32 -4.63
C PRO A 261 -7.66 -0.88 -3.18
N SER A 262 -8.64 -1.46 -2.48
CA SER A 262 -8.83 -1.23 -1.05
C SER A 262 -7.64 -1.77 -0.24
N ASP A 263 -7.43 -1.27 0.98
CA ASP A 263 -6.51 -1.90 1.95
C ASP A 263 -7.06 -3.20 2.55
N LEU A 264 -8.10 -3.82 1.99
CA LEU A 264 -8.58 -5.10 2.49
C LEU A 264 -7.57 -6.20 2.16
N ARG A 265 -7.43 -7.16 3.09
CA ARG A 265 -6.67 -8.38 2.84
C ARG A 265 -7.29 -9.11 1.64
N GLY A 266 -6.55 -9.12 0.54
CA GLY A 266 -6.84 -9.93 -0.62
C GLY A 266 -5.83 -11.07 -0.75
N ALA A 267 -6.05 -11.94 -1.73
CA ALA A 267 -5.10 -13.01 -2.09
C ALA A 267 -3.68 -12.51 -2.45
N CYS A 268 -3.51 -11.19 -2.59
CA CYS A 268 -2.26 -10.53 -2.94
C CYS A 268 -1.57 -9.82 -1.78
N ASP A 269 -2.08 -9.97 -0.56
CA ASP A 269 -1.39 -9.47 0.62
C ASP A 269 -0.27 -10.43 1.04
N ASP A 270 0.80 -10.46 0.24
CA ASP A 270 1.94 -11.34 0.47
C ASP A 270 2.70 -10.98 1.75
N GLY A 271 3.39 -11.97 2.32
CA GLY A 271 4.33 -11.77 3.42
C GLY A 271 3.76 -12.04 4.80
N ASN A 272 4.60 -11.78 5.81
CA ASN A 272 4.29 -12.12 7.18
C ASN A 272 4.75 -11.01 8.13
N ARG A 273 3.81 -10.40 8.85
CA ARG A 273 4.11 -9.26 9.73
C ARG A 273 5.09 -9.60 10.84
N ASP A 274 5.04 -10.81 11.39
CA ASP A 274 5.98 -11.20 12.42
C ASP A 274 7.39 -11.36 11.85
N VAL A 275 7.54 -11.86 10.62
CA VAL A 275 8.84 -11.84 9.92
C VAL A 275 9.35 -10.42 9.74
N TYR A 276 8.50 -9.47 9.34
CA TYR A 276 8.93 -8.07 9.18
C TYR A 276 9.27 -7.40 10.51
N ARG A 277 8.51 -7.67 11.58
CA ARG A 277 8.83 -7.21 12.94
C ARG A 277 10.19 -7.73 13.38
N ALA A 278 10.43 -9.03 13.20
CA ALA A 278 11.72 -9.66 13.45
C ALA A 278 12.86 -8.97 12.68
N GLN A 279 12.68 -8.68 11.39
CA GLN A 279 13.66 -7.94 10.58
C GLN A 279 13.93 -6.52 11.10
N TYR A 280 12.90 -5.78 11.53
CA TYR A 280 13.09 -4.45 12.11
C TYR A 280 13.82 -4.50 13.44
N LEU A 281 13.42 -5.40 14.33
CA LEU A 281 14.07 -5.60 15.63
C LEU A 281 15.53 -6.03 15.44
N ALA A 282 15.79 -6.96 14.52
CA ALA A 282 17.13 -7.39 14.14
C ALA A 282 17.98 -6.22 13.65
N LYS A 283 17.41 -5.35 12.80
CA LYS A 283 18.11 -4.17 12.28
C LYS A 283 18.43 -3.14 13.37
N LEU A 284 17.50 -2.91 14.30
CA LEU A 284 17.67 -1.95 15.41
C LEU A 284 18.67 -2.44 16.46
N LEU A 285 18.66 -3.75 16.74
CA LEU A 285 19.46 -4.36 17.81
C LEU A 285 20.77 -4.96 17.32
N ASN A 286 20.98 -5.05 16.02
CA ASN A 286 22.08 -5.80 15.41
C ASN A 286 22.15 -7.25 15.95
N THR A 287 20.99 -7.89 16.06
CA THR A 287 20.81 -9.27 16.56
C THR A 287 20.01 -10.09 15.56
N ASN A 288 20.00 -11.41 15.71
CA ASN A 288 19.10 -12.28 14.96
C ASN A 288 17.92 -12.66 15.85
N LEU A 289 16.79 -11.99 15.66
CA LEU A 289 15.52 -12.37 16.26
C LEU A 289 14.68 -13.04 15.18
N GLU A 290 14.19 -14.24 15.45
CA GLU A 290 13.46 -15.03 14.46
C GLU A 290 11.97 -15.09 14.81
N ALA A 291 11.12 -14.85 13.81
CA ALA A 291 9.68 -15.00 13.94
C ALA A 291 9.24 -16.47 13.91
N TYR A 292 9.97 -17.30 13.16
CA TYR A 292 9.67 -18.72 12.94
C TYR A 292 10.88 -19.60 13.27
N PRO A 293 11.36 -19.60 14.52
CA PRO A 293 12.45 -20.47 14.90
C PRO A 293 12.02 -21.93 14.78
N GLU A 294 12.95 -22.77 14.32
CA GLU A 294 12.77 -24.22 14.30
C GLU A 294 13.70 -24.87 15.32
N GLU A 295 13.16 -25.78 16.12
CA GLU A 295 13.89 -26.55 17.11
C GLU A 295 13.73 -28.03 16.85
N ARG A 296 14.84 -28.74 16.76
CA ARG A 296 14.85 -30.19 16.63
C ARG A 296 15.09 -30.83 17.99
N ILE A 297 14.21 -31.73 18.39
CA ILE A 297 14.37 -32.55 19.59
C ILE A 297 14.52 -34.01 19.16
N GLU A 298 15.70 -34.58 19.39
CA GLU A 298 15.89 -36.01 19.24
C GLU A 298 15.14 -36.76 20.35
N TRP A 299 14.32 -37.73 19.95
CA TRP A 299 13.53 -38.52 20.88
C TRP A 299 14.36 -39.63 21.51
N HIS A 300 14.41 -39.64 22.84
CA HIS A 300 15.00 -40.73 23.64
C HIS A 300 14.01 -41.24 24.67
N ASP A 301 13.49 -40.33 25.51
CA ASP A 301 12.50 -40.63 26.52
C ASP A 301 11.63 -39.39 26.82
N ALA A 302 10.51 -39.61 27.52
CA ALA A 302 9.55 -38.58 27.86
C ALA A 302 10.14 -37.44 28.71
N ALA A 303 11.06 -37.74 29.64
CA ALA A 303 11.65 -36.74 30.52
C ALA A 303 12.66 -35.87 29.77
N GLY A 304 13.46 -36.46 28.88
CA GLY A 304 14.38 -35.78 27.98
C GLY A 304 13.65 -34.82 27.05
N TYR A 305 12.57 -35.28 26.41
CA TYR A 305 11.74 -34.42 25.57
C TYR A 305 11.15 -33.22 26.34
N ILE A 306 10.57 -33.43 27.52
CA ILE A 306 10.01 -32.34 28.33
C ILE A 306 11.08 -31.32 28.74
N ARG A 307 12.28 -31.78 29.11
CA ARG A 307 13.41 -30.88 29.43
C ARG A 307 13.82 -30.06 28.21
N SER A 308 13.99 -30.69 27.06
CA SER A 308 14.39 -30.01 25.82
C SER A 308 13.34 -29.02 25.34
N LEU A 309 12.05 -29.38 25.40
CA LEU A 309 10.96 -28.49 25.02
C LEU A 309 10.88 -27.26 25.93
N ARG A 310 11.02 -27.44 27.26
CA ARG A 310 11.10 -26.31 28.19
C ARG A 310 12.30 -25.42 27.93
N ALA A 311 13.46 -26.01 27.64
CA ALA A 311 14.66 -25.25 27.31
C ALA A 311 14.46 -24.42 26.03
N ALA A 312 13.88 -25.01 24.97
CA ALA A 312 13.56 -24.31 23.73
C ALA A 312 12.61 -23.12 23.98
N ILE A 313 11.51 -23.34 24.69
CA ILE A 313 10.55 -22.29 25.08
C ILE A 313 11.25 -21.17 25.86
N ASN A 314 12.04 -21.50 26.87
CA ASN A 314 12.73 -20.52 27.71
C ASN A 314 13.77 -19.71 26.92
N ARG A 315 14.46 -20.32 25.95
CA ARG A 315 15.38 -19.58 25.07
C ARG A 315 14.66 -18.50 24.27
N GLN A 316 13.49 -18.82 23.71
CA GLN A 316 12.70 -17.84 22.97
C GLN A 316 12.26 -16.69 23.89
N ILE A 317 11.73 -17.00 25.08
CA ILE A 317 11.33 -15.98 26.07
C ILE A 317 12.51 -15.07 26.44
N GLN A 318 13.68 -15.64 26.72
CA GLN A 318 14.89 -14.88 27.07
C GLN A 318 15.39 -13.99 25.93
N ALA A 319 15.30 -14.45 24.67
CA ALA A 319 15.67 -13.64 23.51
C ALA A 319 14.83 -12.37 23.41
N PHE A 320 13.51 -12.47 23.64
CA PHE A 320 12.62 -11.31 23.69
C PHE A 320 12.91 -10.36 24.83
N GLN A 321 13.09 -10.88 26.05
CA GLN A 321 13.40 -10.05 27.21
C GLN A 321 14.71 -9.28 27.00
N THR A 322 15.71 -9.94 26.41
CA THR A 322 16.98 -9.32 26.04
C THR A 322 16.79 -8.23 24.98
N ALA A 323 15.94 -8.48 23.97
CA ALA A 323 15.61 -7.50 22.94
C ALA A 323 14.92 -6.26 23.52
N ALA A 324 13.92 -6.44 24.40
CA ALA A 324 13.21 -5.35 25.06
C ALA A 324 14.16 -4.51 25.95
N ALA A 325 14.98 -5.17 26.76
CA ALA A 325 15.97 -4.50 27.60
C ALA A 325 17.00 -3.72 26.76
N SER A 326 17.42 -4.27 25.62
CA SER A 326 18.35 -3.61 24.70
C SER A 326 17.73 -2.38 24.03
N LEU A 327 16.47 -2.47 23.61
CA LEU A 327 15.74 -1.32 23.05
C LEU A 327 15.53 -0.21 24.10
N GLN A 328 15.29 -0.58 25.35
CA GLN A 328 15.22 0.39 26.45
C GLN A 328 16.57 1.06 26.69
N ALA A 329 17.67 0.29 26.70
CA ALA A 329 19.03 0.84 26.83
C ALA A 329 19.42 1.79 25.68
N LEU A 330 18.86 1.58 24.49
CA LEU A 330 19.03 2.46 23.32
C LEU A 330 18.08 3.68 23.31
N ASN A 331 17.26 3.88 24.35
CA ASN A 331 16.21 4.89 24.43
C ASN A 331 15.14 4.79 23.32
N HIS A 332 14.98 3.60 22.74
CA HIS A 332 13.93 3.32 21.75
C HIS A 332 12.62 2.82 22.40
N LEU A 333 12.68 2.47 23.69
CA LEU A 333 11.53 2.21 24.54
C LEU A 333 11.63 3.05 25.81
N THR A 334 10.50 3.58 26.26
CA THR A 334 10.34 4.13 27.60
C THR A 334 10.28 2.99 28.64
N SER A 335 10.55 3.31 29.91
CA SER A 335 10.42 2.33 31.00
C SER A 335 9.01 1.78 31.14
N GLU A 336 7.99 2.61 30.87
CA GLU A 336 6.59 2.19 30.89
C GLU A 336 6.31 1.16 29.78
N GLU A 337 6.70 1.48 28.54
CA GLU A 337 6.56 0.58 27.39
C GLU A 337 7.29 -0.76 27.63
N ALA A 338 8.52 -0.72 28.16
CA ALA A 338 9.31 -1.92 28.45
C ALA A 338 8.66 -2.80 29.53
N SER A 339 8.06 -2.20 30.57
CA SER A 339 7.44 -2.92 31.69
C SER A 339 6.10 -3.60 31.32
N SER A 340 5.41 -3.07 30.32
CA SER A 340 4.12 -3.57 29.85
C SER A 340 4.22 -4.78 28.90
N PHE A 341 5.45 -5.16 28.53
CA PHE A 341 5.67 -6.11 27.46
C PHE A 341 5.75 -7.56 27.94
N ASP A 342 4.90 -8.41 27.36
CA ASP A 342 4.91 -9.86 27.55
C ASP A 342 4.75 -10.53 26.16
N PRO A 343 5.77 -11.18 25.59
CA PRO A 343 5.71 -11.72 24.23
C PRO A 343 4.72 -12.89 24.12
N LEU A 344 3.99 -12.95 23.00
CA LEU A 344 3.19 -14.15 22.66
C LEU A 344 4.11 -15.19 21.99
N LEU A 345 4.16 -16.39 22.55
CA LEU A 345 4.87 -17.52 21.97
C LEU A 345 3.87 -18.62 21.60
N GLU A 346 3.74 -18.89 20.31
CA GLU A 346 3.00 -20.04 19.80
C GLU A 346 3.98 -21.16 19.48
N VAL A 347 3.62 -22.37 19.90
CA VAL A 347 4.45 -23.57 19.73
C VAL A 347 3.63 -24.62 18.99
N VAL A 348 4.16 -25.06 17.86
CA VAL A 348 3.64 -26.20 17.10
C VAL A 348 4.61 -27.35 17.26
N ILE A 349 4.09 -28.53 17.60
CA ILE A 349 4.90 -29.73 17.81
C ILE A 349 4.60 -30.71 16.69
N MET A 350 5.59 -30.95 15.85
CA MET A 350 5.54 -31.92 14.77
C MET A 350 6.20 -33.22 15.23
N ASP A 351 5.38 -34.22 15.54
CA ASP A 351 5.88 -35.57 15.86
C ASP A 351 6.29 -36.29 14.56
N ASN A 352 7.56 -36.19 14.20
CA ASN A 352 8.14 -36.80 13.01
C ASN A 352 8.81 -38.16 13.30
N ARG A 353 8.61 -38.73 14.50
CA ARG A 353 9.09 -40.07 14.85
C ARG A 353 8.42 -41.12 13.97
N GLN A 354 9.15 -42.17 13.63
CA GLN A 354 8.61 -43.35 12.95
C GLN A 354 7.72 -44.15 13.90
N ASP A 355 8.20 -44.38 15.11
CA ASP A 355 7.42 -45.03 16.16
C ASP A 355 6.70 -44.00 17.02
N ARG A 356 5.38 -43.93 16.85
CA ARG A 356 4.47 -43.07 17.61
C ARG A 356 3.61 -43.86 18.61
N SER A 357 3.99 -45.11 18.92
CA SER A 357 3.27 -45.96 19.88
C SER A 357 3.23 -45.36 21.28
N ILE A 358 4.27 -44.62 21.66
CA ILE A 358 4.33 -43.83 22.89
C ILE A 358 3.96 -42.37 22.54
N PRO A 359 2.81 -41.85 22.99
CA PRO A 359 2.42 -40.47 22.72
C PRO A 359 3.40 -39.48 23.37
N LEU A 360 3.60 -38.32 22.74
CA LEU A 360 4.41 -37.26 23.35
C LEU A 360 3.71 -36.75 24.62
N PRO A 361 4.44 -36.63 25.75
CA PRO A 361 3.87 -36.08 26.97
C PRO A 361 3.50 -34.60 26.79
N THR A 362 2.41 -34.16 27.40
CA THR A 362 1.97 -32.76 27.35
C THR A 362 2.64 -31.95 28.47
N LEU A 363 3.04 -30.71 28.18
CA LEU A 363 3.52 -29.78 29.20
C LEU A 363 2.36 -29.27 30.06
N THR A 364 2.39 -29.59 31.36
CA THR A 364 1.53 -28.99 32.38
C THR A 364 2.33 -27.88 33.08
N ALA A 365 1.72 -26.69 33.25
CA ALA A 365 2.34 -25.43 33.70
C ALA A 365 3.24 -24.74 32.66
N LEU A 366 2.59 -24.04 31.73
CA LEU A 366 3.22 -23.08 30.83
C LEU A 366 2.93 -21.65 31.32
N PRO A 367 3.82 -20.68 31.02
CA PRO A 367 3.48 -19.27 31.18
C PRO A 367 2.20 -18.93 30.40
N GLU A 368 1.42 -17.95 30.87
CA GLU A 368 0.09 -17.64 30.33
C GLU A 368 0.09 -17.34 28.82
N ARG A 369 1.15 -16.68 28.34
CA ARG A 369 1.34 -16.31 26.92
C ARG A 369 2.11 -17.32 26.09
N VAL A 370 2.34 -18.53 26.59
CA VAL A 370 2.82 -19.64 25.77
C VAL A 370 1.63 -20.52 25.39
N LYS A 371 1.36 -20.63 24.10
CA LYS A 371 0.28 -21.46 23.55
C LYS A 371 0.87 -22.62 22.77
N ILE A 372 0.50 -23.85 23.11
CA ILE A 372 0.85 -25.04 22.33
C ILE A 372 -0.39 -25.48 21.55
N GLY A 373 -0.25 -25.67 20.24
CA GLY A 373 -1.35 -26.03 19.34
C GLY A 373 -0.90 -26.93 18.19
N PRO A 374 -1.85 -27.49 17.43
CA PRO A 374 -1.56 -28.31 16.24
C PRO A 374 -1.03 -27.48 15.07
N ASP A 375 -1.42 -26.20 14.99
CA ASP A 375 -1.04 -25.24 13.95
C ASP A 375 -0.86 -23.84 14.58
N PHE A 376 -0.12 -22.97 13.89
CA PHE A 376 -0.05 -21.55 14.26
C PHE A 376 -1.40 -20.87 14.00
N ARG A 377 -1.79 -19.96 14.88
CA ARG A 377 -2.99 -19.17 14.65
C ARG A 377 -2.70 -18.15 13.57
N GLU A 378 -3.73 -17.78 12.80
CA GLU A 378 -3.61 -16.62 11.94
C GLU A 378 -3.26 -15.40 12.81
N PRO A 379 -2.22 -14.62 12.45
CA PRO A 379 -1.82 -13.46 13.23
C PRO A 379 -3.00 -12.49 13.41
N VAL A 380 -3.32 -12.13 14.66
CA VAL A 380 -4.29 -11.08 14.97
C VAL A 380 -3.67 -9.74 14.56
N LEU A 381 -4.29 -9.04 13.60
CA LEU A 381 -3.72 -7.83 13.00
C LEU A 381 -3.69 -6.62 13.93
#